data_AF-A0A450XV10-F1
#
_entry.id   AF-A0A450XV10-F1
#
_cell.length_a   1.000
_cell.length_b   1.000
_cell.length_c   1.000
_cell.angle_alpha   90.00
_cell.angle_beta   90.00
_cell.angle_gamma   90.00
#
_symmetry.space_group_name_H-M   'P 1'
#
loop_
_entity.id
_entity.type
_entity.pdbx_description
1 polymer ?
#
loop_
_entity_poly.entity_id
_entity_poly.type
_entity_poly.pdbx_seq_one_letter_code
_entity_poly.pdbx_strand_id
1 'polypeptide(L)'
;MDCLRKALNEISKLKQQYSSLLANIALNSLDWLLDRQGLRIKRYADDFVVMCRSHAQAEEALALVQSHLGEELKLNLSPEKTHIAAFSEGFSYLGFDLCSRSVTMRAKSVENLKAKVREITERSHNLDDDLITRLNRILRGTANYFATPFSHNRRLFKEFDKWIRVRLLRRSASVNGKPTTGQLIYQWRLKHFRRIGLLSLYDFYPQPA
;
A
#
# COMPACT_ATOMS: atom_id res chain seq x y z
N MET A 1 39.99 9.02 -16.98
CA MET A 1 38.79 9.42 -16.21
C MET A 1 37.58 8.53 -16.49
N ASP A 2 37.33 8.12 -17.73
CA ASP A 2 36.15 7.27 -18.07
C ASP A 2 36.21 5.83 -17.54
N CYS A 3 37.40 5.24 -17.40
CA CYS A 3 37.55 3.88 -16.88
C CYS A 3 37.20 3.80 -15.37
N LEU A 4 37.65 4.78 -14.59
CA LEU A 4 37.28 4.93 -13.17
C LEU A 4 35.78 5.22 -12.98
N ARG A 5 35.18 6.04 -13.85
CA ARG A 5 33.72 6.28 -13.83
C ARG A 5 32.91 5.03 -14.18
N LYS A 6 33.38 4.20 -15.13
CA LYS A 6 32.74 2.92 -15.45
C LYS A 6 32.83 1.94 -14.28
N ALA A 7 34.01 1.78 -13.68
CA ALA A 7 34.19 0.94 -12.50
C ALA A 7 33.33 1.40 -11.31
N LEU A 8 33.26 2.71 -11.05
CA LEU A 8 32.38 3.27 -10.00
C LEU A 8 30.90 3.03 -10.28
N ASN A 9 30.45 3.14 -11.53
CA ASN A 9 29.08 2.84 -11.92
C ASN A 9 28.74 1.35 -11.82
N GLU A 10 29.69 0.46 -12.14
CA GLU A 10 29.51 -0.98 -11.95
C GLU A 10 29.47 -1.36 -10.47
N ILE A 11 30.36 -0.79 -9.65
CA ILE A 11 30.32 -0.96 -8.20
C ILE A 11 29.00 -0.43 -7.63
N SER A 12 28.50 0.72 -8.10
CA SER A 12 27.21 1.28 -7.69
C SER A 12 26.04 0.38 -8.10
N LYS A 13 26.05 -0.16 -9.32
CA LYS A 13 25.06 -1.14 -9.79
C LYS A 13 25.07 -2.42 -8.98
N LEU A 14 26.25 -2.98 -8.72
CA LEU A 14 26.42 -4.18 -7.89
C LEU A 14 25.96 -3.91 -6.46
N LYS A 15 26.32 -2.77 -5.89
CA LYS A 15 25.84 -2.34 -4.56
C LYS A 15 24.32 -2.26 -4.53
N GLN A 16 23.69 -1.71 -5.57
CA GLN A 16 22.24 -1.64 -5.66
C GLN A 16 21.57 -3.01 -5.87
N GLN A 17 22.21 -3.91 -6.61
CA GLN A 17 21.71 -5.25 -6.89
C GLN A 17 21.76 -6.16 -5.65
N TYR A 18 22.78 -6.03 -4.80
CA TYR A 18 22.94 -6.85 -3.59
C TYR A 18 22.49 -6.15 -2.30
N SER A 19 22.15 -4.86 -2.35
CA SER A 19 21.73 -4.07 -1.18
C SER A 19 20.61 -4.73 -0.39
N SER A 20 19.58 -5.24 -1.07
CA SER A 20 18.42 -5.87 -0.43
C SER A 20 18.78 -7.16 0.31
N LEU A 21 19.69 -7.96 -0.25
CA LEU A 21 20.14 -9.22 0.35
C LEU A 21 21.05 -8.94 1.56
N LEU A 22 22.00 -8.02 1.41
CA LEU A 22 22.90 -7.62 2.49
C LEU A 22 22.15 -6.99 3.67
N ALA A 23 21.15 -6.14 3.40
CA ALA A 23 20.29 -5.57 4.44
C ALA A 23 19.53 -6.66 5.20
N ASN A 24 19.00 -7.67 4.50
CA ASN A 24 18.29 -8.78 5.13
C ASN A 24 19.21 -9.66 6.00
N ILE A 25 20.45 -9.89 5.58
CA ILE A 25 21.45 -10.62 6.36
C ILE A 25 21.86 -9.82 7.59
N ALA A 26 22.12 -8.53 7.42
CA ALA A 26 22.52 -7.64 8.51
C ALA A 26 21.43 -7.56 9.59
N LEU A 27 20.16 -7.43 9.20
CA LEU A 27 19.02 -7.37 10.13
C LEU A 27 18.66 -8.72 10.75
N ASN A 28 19.22 -9.84 10.27
CA ASN A 28 18.96 -11.16 10.85
C ASN A 28 19.54 -11.31 12.26
N SER A 29 20.63 -10.59 12.60
CA SER A 29 21.16 -10.59 13.97
C SER A 29 20.16 -10.00 14.98
N LEU A 30 19.41 -8.98 14.56
CA LEU A 30 18.34 -8.38 15.36
C LEU A 30 17.19 -9.37 15.59
N ASP A 31 16.80 -10.11 14.55
CA ASP A 31 15.74 -11.11 14.65
C ASP A 31 16.09 -12.18 15.71
N TRP A 32 17.34 -12.65 15.74
CA TRP A 32 17.83 -13.62 16.74
C TRP A 32 17.91 -13.03 18.15
N LEU A 33 18.32 -11.77 18.29
CA LEU A 33 18.37 -11.10 19.59
C LEU A 33 16.98 -11.05 20.23
N LEU A 34 15.98 -10.62 19.46
CA LEU A 34 14.60 -10.48 19.95
C LEU A 34 13.97 -11.84 20.24
N ASP A 35 14.23 -12.85 19.42
CA ASP A 35 13.74 -14.21 19.64
C ASP A 35 14.30 -14.81 20.95
N ARG A 36 15.59 -14.58 21.25
CA ARG A 36 16.21 -15.00 22.53
C ARG A 36 15.58 -14.34 23.75
N GLN A 37 15.05 -13.12 23.60
CA GLN A 37 14.31 -12.42 24.65
C GLN A 37 12.82 -12.84 24.71
N GLY A 38 12.40 -13.81 23.89
CA GLY A 38 11.01 -14.28 23.82
C GLY A 38 10.05 -13.28 23.18
N LEU A 39 10.56 -12.26 22.48
CA LEU A 39 9.78 -11.26 21.79
C LEU A 39 9.39 -11.75 20.38
N ARG A 40 8.15 -11.47 19.98
CA ARG A 40 7.68 -11.87 18.65
C ARG A 40 7.85 -10.73 17.66
N ILE A 41 8.74 -10.91 16.70
CA ILE A 41 8.98 -9.96 15.61
C ILE A 41 8.27 -10.40 14.31
N LYS A 42 7.74 -9.42 13.58
CA LYS A 42 7.34 -9.55 12.17
C LYS A 42 8.07 -8.50 11.36
N ARG A 43 8.95 -8.94 10.45
CA ARG A 43 9.79 -8.08 9.63
C ARG A 43 9.52 -8.29 8.15
N TYR A 44 9.57 -7.20 7.39
CA TYR A 44 9.52 -7.18 5.94
C TYR A 44 10.55 -6.14 5.44
N ALA A 45 11.66 -6.63 4.89
CA ALA A 45 12.84 -5.82 4.59
C ALA A 45 13.31 -5.03 5.83
N ASP A 46 13.25 -3.70 5.79
CA ASP A 46 13.63 -2.75 6.84
C ASP A 46 12.47 -2.42 7.80
N ASP A 47 11.21 -2.65 7.40
CA ASP A 47 10.04 -2.39 8.24
C ASP A 47 9.70 -3.61 9.12
N PHE A 48 9.74 -3.43 10.45
CA PHE A 48 9.40 -4.48 11.41
C PHE A 48 8.45 -4.00 12.50
N VAL A 49 7.77 -4.96 13.12
CA VAL A 49 6.86 -4.78 14.25
C VAL A 49 7.27 -5.78 15.33
N VAL A 50 7.48 -5.29 16.55
CA VAL A 50 7.76 -6.11 17.72
C VAL A 50 6.51 -6.15 18.60
N MET A 51 5.96 -7.34 18.82
CA MET A 51 4.77 -7.53 19.63
C MET A 51 5.15 -7.77 21.10
N CYS A 52 4.67 -6.90 21.98
CA CYS A 52 4.92 -6.93 23.42
C CYS A 52 3.60 -7.08 24.19
N ARG A 53 3.67 -7.59 25.43
CA ARG A 53 2.49 -7.78 26.30
C ARG A 53 2.14 -6.54 27.13
N SER A 54 3.13 -5.70 27.44
CA SER A 54 2.96 -4.49 28.25
C SER A 54 3.71 -3.32 27.62
N HIS A 55 3.32 -2.09 28.01
CA HIS A 55 4.02 -0.88 27.58
C HIS A 55 5.47 -0.87 28.05
N ALA A 56 5.74 -1.26 29.30
CA ALA A 56 7.09 -1.37 29.84
C ALA A 56 7.97 -2.32 29.02
N GLN A 57 7.44 -3.49 28.64
CA GLN A 57 8.16 -4.43 27.77
C GLN A 57 8.42 -3.82 26.38
N ALA A 58 7.52 -2.98 25.86
CA ALA A 58 7.73 -2.30 24.58
C ALA A 58 8.84 -1.24 24.67
N GLU A 59 8.94 -0.51 25.78
CA GLU A 59 10.04 0.44 26.03
C GLU A 59 11.38 -0.28 26.17
N GLU A 60 11.43 -1.39 26.92
CA GLU A 60 12.62 -2.23 27.04
C GLU A 60 13.05 -2.81 25.68
N ALA A 61 12.09 -3.31 24.90
CA ALA A 61 12.35 -3.81 23.56
C ALA A 61 12.86 -2.70 22.63
N LEU A 62 12.29 -1.49 22.70
CA LEU A 62 12.74 -0.35 21.92
C LEU A 62 14.17 0.03 22.26
N ALA A 63 14.52 0.11 23.54
CA ALA A 63 15.88 0.42 23.99
C ALA A 63 16.88 -0.65 23.52
N LEU A 64 16.50 -1.94 23.61
CA LEU A 64 17.32 -3.05 23.14
C LEU A 64 17.55 -3.01 21.61
N VAL A 65 16.51 -2.69 20.84
CA VAL A 65 16.63 -2.56 19.38
C VAL A 65 17.52 -1.37 19.03
N GLN A 66 17.38 -0.25 19.73
CA GLN A 66 18.20 0.95 19.52
C GLN A 66 19.68 0.69 19.81
N SER A 67 20.01 0.03 20.92
CA SER A 67 21.40 -0.29 21.25
C SER A 67 22.00 -1.24 20.22
N HIS A 68 21.29 -2.32 19.86
CA HIS A 68 21.79 -3.30 18.89
C HIS A 68 22.01 -2.69 17.49
N LEU A 69 21.04 -1.89 17.01
CA LEU A 69 21.17 -1.21 15.72
C LEU A 69 22.31 -0.18 15.73
N GLY A 70 22.47 0.58 16.82
CA GLY A 70 23.49 1.61 16.93
C GLY A 70 24.91 1.04 17.09
N GLU A 71 25.08 0.03 17.94
CA GLU A 71 26.39 -0.52 18.31
C GLU A 71 26.91 -1.53 17.27
N GLU A 72 26.10 -2.51 16.85
CA GLU A 72 26.55 -3.55 15.93
C GLU A 72 26.41 -3.14 14.46
N LEU A 73 25.28 -2.52 14.11
CA LEU A 73 24.91 -2.26 12.72
C LEU A 73 25.21 -0.82 12.29
N LYS A 74 25.53 0.07 13.24
CA LYS A 74 25.73 1.51 13.03
C LYS A 74 24.57 2.17 12.27
N LEU A 75 23.35 1.69 12.55
CA LEU A 75 22.10 2.20 11.99
C LEU A 75 21.31 2.94 13.06
N ASN A 76 20.68 4.03 12.66
CA ASN A 76 19.79 4.80 13.54
C ASN A 76 18.33 4.58 13.12
N LEU A 77 17.47 4.36 14.12
CA LEU A 77 16.03 4.36 13.89
C LEU A 77 15.55 5.77 13.55
N SER A 78 14.58 5.85 12.64
CA SER A 78 13.89 7.12 12.36
C SER A 78 12.88 7.40 13.48
N PRO A 79 13.08 8.43 14.32
CA PRO A 79 12.19 8.72 15.44
C PRO A 79 10.77 9.05 14.99
N GLU A 80 10.62 9.64 13.79
CA GLU A 80 9.29 9.96 13.22
C GLU A 80 8.48 8.73 12.81
N LYS A 81 9.14 7.60 12.51
CA LYS A 81 8.48 6.37 12.10
C LYS A 81 8.28 5.39 13.26
N THR A 82 9.15 5.50 14.27
CA THR A 82 9.19 4.59 15.41
C THR A 82 8.25 5.08 16.48
N HIS A 83 7.23 4.29 16.80
CA HIS A 83 6.27 4.63 17.85
C HIS A 83 5.80 3.36 18.54
N ILE A 84 5.49 3.47 19.83
CA ILE A 84 4.82 2.42 20.58
C ILE A 84 3.32 2.72 20.48
N ALA A 85 2.55 1.75 20.00
CA ALA A 85 1.11 1.85 19.87
C ALA A 85 0.43 0.66 20.51
N ALA A 86 -0.70 0.89 21.18
CA ALA A 86 -1.53 -0.21 21.63
C ALA A 86 -2.27 -0.83 20.45
N PHE A 87 -2.43 -2.15 20.44
CA PHE A 87 -3.18 -2.84 19.38
C PHE A 87 -4.65 -2.39 19.29
N SER A 88 -5.20 -1.86 20.39
CA SER A 88 -6.53 -1.26 20.46
C SER A 88 -6.63 0.05 19.67
N GLU A 89 -5.59 0.86 19.67
CA GLU A 89 -5.49 2.14 18.93
C GLU A 89 -5.24 1.87 17.44
N GLY A 90 -4.50 0.80 17.17
CA GLY A 90 -4.14 0.35 15.84
C GLY A 90 -2.90 1.04 15.29
N PHE A 91 -2.30 0.42 14.28
CA PHE A 91 -1.06 0.90 13.68
C PHE A 91 -1.00 0.59 12.18
N SER A 92 -0.22 1.37 11.44
CA SER A 92 -0.01 1.15 10.00
C SER A 92 1.18 0.21 9.74
N TYR A 93 0.98 -0.84 8.94
CA TYR A 93 2.05 -1.73 8.50
C TYR A 93 1.80 -2.25 7.07
N LEU A 94 2.82 -2.23 6.22
CA LEU A 94 2.77 -2.70 4.82
C LEU A 94 1.60 -2.14 3.97
N GLY A 95 1.21 -0.89 4.26
CA GLY A 95 0.11 -0.22 3.56
C GLY A 95 -1.29 -0.61 4.05
N PHE A 96 -1.38 -1.37 5.16
CA PHE A 96 -2.61 -1.63 5.90
C PHE A 96 -2.62 -0.85 7.21
N ASP A 97 -3.81 -0.46 7.67
CA ASP A 97 -4.08 -0.03 9.03
C ASP A 97 -4.70 -1.22 9.77
N LEU A 98 -3.99 -1.68 10.80
CA LEU A 98 -4.32 -2.83 11.63
C LEU A 98 -4.93 -2.34 12.94
N CYS A 99 -6.18 -2.69 13.19
CA CYS A 99 -6.84 -2.46 14.46
C CYS A 99 -7.38 -3.79 15.00
N SER A 100 -7.67 -3.83 16.30
CA SER A 100 -8.22 -5.01 16.98
C SER A 100 -9.41 -5.69 16.28
N ARG A 101 -10.22 -4.95 15.52
CA ARG A 101 -11.44 -5.44 14.86
C ARG A 101 -11.41 -5.36 13.34
N SER A 102 -10.39 -4.77 12.74
CA SER A 102 -10.38 -4.51 11.30
C SER A 102 -8.97 -4.36 10.75
N VAL A 103 -8.77 -4.88 9.54
CA VAL A 103 -7.56 -4.67 8.76
C VAL A 103 -7.96 -3.96 7.48
N THR A 104 -7.62 -2.69 7.34
CA THR A 104 -8.06 -1.87 6.19
C THR A 104 -6.89 -1.31 5.41
N MET A 105 -7.11 -0.90 4.16
CA MET A 105 -6.10 -0.22 3.37
C MET A 105 -5.79 1.15 3.96
N ARG A 106 -4.50 1.45 4.13
CA ARG A 106 -4.03 2.71 4.71
C ARG A 106 -4.55 3.91 3.92
N ALA A 107 -4.93 4.99 4.62
CA ALA A 107 -5.43 6.21 3.98
C ALA A 107 -4.48 6.73 2.88
N LYS A 108 -3.17 6.75 3.15
CA LYS A 108 -2.15 7.13 2.16
C LYS A 108 -2.15 6.23 0.90
N SER A 109 -2.38 4.93 1.06
CA SER A 109 -2.50 3.99 -0.06
C SER A 109 -3.76 4.29 -0.89
N VAL A 110 -4.87 4.65 -0.24
CA VAL A 110 -6.11 5.10 -0.92
C VAL A 110 -5.88 6.37 -1.73
N GLU A 111 -5.17 7.34 -1.15
CA GLU A 111 -4.85 8.60 -1.81
C GLU A 111 -3.93 8.39 -3.01
N ASN A 112 -2.89 7.58 -2.86
CA ASN A 112 -1.99 7.21 -3.95
C ASN A 112 -2.74 6.52 -5.09
N LEU A 113 -3.67 5.60 -4.75
CA LEU A 113 -4.50 4.94 -5.74
C LEU A 113 -5.42 5.94 -6.46
N LYS A 114 -6.09 6.83 -5.71
CA LYS A 114 -6.90 7.91 -6.29
C LYS A 114 -6.04 8.79 -7.20
N ALA A 115 -4.82 9.14 -6.81
CA ALA A 115 -3.89 9.95 -7.59
C ALA A 115 -3.53 9.28 -8.92
N LYS A 116 -3.16 7.98 -8.91
CA LYS A 116 -2.89 7.21 -10.14
C LYS A 116 -4.10 7.17 -11.08
N VAL A 117 -5.31 6.97 -10.53
CA VAL A 117 -6.53 7.03 -11.34
C VAL A 117 -6.75 8.44 -11.88
N ARG A 118 -6.48 9.49 -11.09
CA ARG A 118 -6.61 10.87 -11.54
C ARG A 118 -5.69 11.17 -12.71
N GLU A 119 -4.43 10.76 -12.63
CA GLU A 119 -3.41 10.95 -13.66
C GLU A 119 -3.83 10.33 -15.00
N ILE A 120 -4.29 9.07 -14.98
CA ILE A 120 -4.74 8.38 -16.20
C ILE A 120 -6.02 8.99 -16.78
N THR A 121 -6.89 9.54 -15.92
CA THR A 121 -8.17 10.15 -16.32
C THR A 121 -8.09 11.66 -16.51
N GLU A 122 -6.90 12.27 -16.39
CA GLU A 122 -6.72 13.72 -16.53
C GLU A 122 -6.76 14.15 -17.99
N ARG A 123 -6.06 13.40 -18.86
CA ARG A 123 -5.92 13.70 -20.30
C ARG A 123 -6.93 12.98 -21.18
N SER A 124 -7.79 12.14 -20.59
CA SER A 124 -8.78 11.36 -21.33
C SER A 124 -10.07 12.14 -21.46
N HIS A 125 -10.40 12.51 -22.70
CA HIS A 125 -11.66 13.16 -23.04
C HIS A 125 -12.76 12.13 -23.34
N ASN A 126 -12.38 10.97 -23.90
CA ASN A 126 -13.29 9.86 -24.19
C ASN A 126 -13.02 8.64 -23.31
N LEU A 127 -14.02 7.76 -23.19
CA LEU A 127 -13.92 6.45 -22.54
C LEU A 127 -13.40 5.43 -23.56
N ASP A 128 -12.16 5.60 -23.98
CA ASP A 128 -11.53 4.71 -24.97
C ASP A 128 -11.16 3.36 -24.32
N ASP A 129 -11.12 2.30 -25.12
CA ASP A 129 -10.80 0.94 -24.63
C ASP A 129 -9.40 0.86 -23.99
N ASP A 130 -8.45 1.67 -24.47
CA ASP A 130 -7.10 1.77 -23.88
C ASP A 130 -7.15 2.37 -22.46
N LEU A 131 -8.00 3.39 -22.24
CA LEU A 131 -8.22 3.96 -20.89
C LEU A 131 -8.75 2.90 -19.94
N ILE A 132 -9.77 2.15 -20.37
CA ILE A 132 -10.38 1.09 -19.55
C ILE A 132 -9.36 -0.01 -19.27
N THR A 133 -8.54 -0.38 -20.25
CA THR A 133 -7.48 -1.39 -20.08
C THR A 133 -6.43 -0.95 -19.06
N ARG A 134 -5.94 0.30 -19.16
CA ARG A 134 -4.99 0.87 -18.18
C ARG A 134 -5.59 0.95 -16.78
N LEU A 135 -6.84 1.40 -16.68
CA LEU A 135 -7.56 1.48 -15.41
C LEU A 135 -7.73 0.08 -14.79
N ASN A 136 -8.18 -0.89 -15.57
CA ASN A 136 -8.34 -2.28 -15.14
C ASN A 136 -7.03 -2.90 -14.65
N ARG A 137 -5.88 -2.57 -15.25
CA ARG A 137 -4.57 -3.02 -14.77
C ARG A 137 -4.27 -2.53 -13.35
N ILE A 138 -4.59 -1.27 -13.06
CA ILE A 138 -4.41 -0.69 -11.71
C ILE A 138 -5.38 -1.31 -10.72
N LEU A 139 -6.65 -1.46 -11.10
CA LEU A 139 -7.67 -2.04 -10.23
C LEU A 139 -7.33 -3.49 -9.89
N ARG A 140 -6.92 -4.28 -10.89
CA ARG A 140 -6.49 -5.66 -10.67
C ARG A 140 -5.26 -5.74 -9.77
N GLY A 141 -4.24 -4.92 -10.01
CA GLY A 141 -3.04 -4.89 -9.16
C GLY A 141 -3.36 -4.52 -7.71
N THR A 142 -4.23 -3.52 -7.53
CA THR A 142 -4.72 -3.11 -6.20
C THR A 142 -5.50 -4.22 -5.52
N ALA A 143 -6.44 -4.85 -6.24
CA ALA A 143 -7.24 -5.94 -5.71
C ALA A 143 -6.34 -7.13 -5.29
N ASN A 144 -5.37 -7.52 -6.12
CA ASN A 144 -4.48 -8.63 -5.80
C ASN A 144 -3.70 -8.41 -4.50
N TYR A 145 -3.36 -7.16 -4.17
CA TYR A 145 -2.63 -6.84 -2.94
C TYR A 145 -3.56 -6.61 -1.72
N PHE A 146 -4.68 -5.91 -1.92
CA PHE A 146 -5.54 -5.44 -0.81
C PHE A 146 -6.84 -6.22 -0.62
N ALA A 147 -7.22 -7.12 -1.55
CA ALA A 147 -8.41 -7.98 -1.46
C ALA A 147 -8.07 -9.35 -0.86
N THR A 148 -7.32 -9.37 0.25
CA THR A 148 -6.95 -10.61 0.93
C THR A 148 -8.08 -11.10 1.85
N PRO A 149 -8.14 -12.40 2.20
CA PRO A 149 -9.20 -12.94 3.08
C PRO A 149 -9.27 -12.29 4.47
N PHE A 150 -8.15 -11.80 4.99
CA PHE A 150 -8.06 -11.14 6.29
C PHE A 150 -8.39 -9.64 6.26
N SER A 151 -8.56 -9.06 5.07
CA SER A 151 -8.79 -7.63 4.89
C SER A 151 -10.27 -7.26 4.89
N HIS A 152 -10.59 -6.09 5.44
CA HIS A 152 -11.93 -5.59 5.67
C HIS A 152 -12.25 -4.38 4.77
N ASN A 153 -11.80 -4.41 3.52
CA ASN A 153 -11.94 -3.29 2.57
C ASN A 153 -13.25 -3.31 1.75
N ARG A 154 -14.21 -4.18 2.06
CA ARG A 154 -15.44 -4.34 1.26
C ARG A 154 -16.21 -3.03 1.08
N ARG A 155 -16.34 -2.22 2.16
CA ARG A 155 -16.98 -0.90 2.11
C ARG A 155 -16.12 0.09 1.33
N LEU A 156 -14.83 0.13 1.63
CA LEU A 156 -13.86 1.01 0.99
C LEU A 156 -13.82 0.80 -0.53
N PHE A 157 -13.79 -0.45 -0.99
CA PHE A 157 -13.80 -0.79 -2.42
C PHE A 157 -15.11 -0.41 -3.08
N LYS A 158 -16.26 -0.61 -2.42
CA LYS A 158 -17.56 -0.17 -2.94
C LYS A 158 -17.61 1.35 -3.12
N GLU A 159 -17.08 2.10 -2.15
CA GLU A 159 -16.98 3.57 -2.23
C GLU A 159 -16.00 4.02 -3.32
N PHE A 160 -14.87 3.32 -3.44
CA PHE A 160 -13.88 3.61 -4.46
C PHE A 160 -14.40 3.32 -5.88
N ASP A 161 -15.07 2.18 -6.09
CA ASP A 161 -15.74 1.84 -7.34
C ASP A 161 -16.81 2.88 -7.70
N LYS A 162 -17.57 3.37 -6.70
CA LYS A 162 -18.54 4.47 -6.90
C LYS A 162 -17.84 5.76 -7.33
N TRP A 163 -16.73 6.10 -6.67
CA TRP A 163 -15.95 7.29 -6.97
C TRP A 163 -15.37 7.25 -8.40
N ILE A 164 -14.82 6.10 -8.84
CA ILE A 164 -14.33 5.90 -10.20
C ILE A 164 -15.45 6.13 -11.21
N ARG A 165 -16.60 5.48 -11.03
CA ARG A 165 -17.74 5.63 -11.95
C ARG A 165 -18.18 7.08 -12.07
N VAL A 166 -18.38 7.76 -10.94
CA VAL A 166 -18.77 9.19 -10.93
C VAL A 166 -17.72 10.04 -11.66
N ARG A 167 -16.43 9.75 -11.48
CA ARG A 167 -15.35 10.48 -12.14
C ARG A 167 -15.37 10.28 -13.67
N LEU A 168 -15.47 9.03 -14.13
CA LEU A 168 -15.55 8.71 -15.56
C LEU A 168 -16.78 9.37 -16.21
N LEU A 169 -17.93 9.35 -15.52
CA LEU A 169 -19.16 10.02 -16.00
C LEU A 169 -18.99 11.52 -16.12
N ARG A 170 -18.41 12.19 -15.10
CA ARG A 170 -18.19 13.64 -15.15
C ARG A 170 -17.28 14.04 -16.31
N ARG A 171 -16.24 13.24 -16.59
CA ARG A 171 -15.34 13.49 -17.73
C ARG A 171 -16.06 13.29 -19.06
N SER A 172 -16.80 12.20 -19.23
CA SER A 172 -17.55 11.94 -20.47
C SER A 172 -18.69 12.96 -20.71
N ALA A 173 -19.37 13.42 -19.65
CA ALA A 173 -20.43 14.43 -19.74
C ALA A 173 -19.89 15.82 -20.11
N SER A 174 -18.75 16.20 -19.54
CA SER A 174 -18.04 17.45 -19.88
C SER A 174 -17.64 17.50 -21.35
N VAL A 175 -17.43 16.35 -21.98
CA VAL A 175 -17.00 16.24 -23.38
C VAL A 175 -18.18 16.20 -24.34
N ASN A 176 -19.31 15.63 -23.94
CA ASN A 176 -20.52 15.55 -24.76
C ASN A 176 -21.44 16.79 -24.63
N GLY A 177 -21.03 17.84 -23.91
CA GLY A 177 -21.84 19.05 -23.70
C GLY A 177 -23.15 18.82 -22.95
N LYS A 178 -23.31 17.66 -22.29
CA LYS A 178 -24.55 17.30 -21.57
C LYS A 178 -24.49 17.80 -20.13
N PRO A 179 -25.54 18.46 -19.61
CA PRO A 179 -25.54 18.97 -18.25
C PRO A 179 -25.30 17.83 -17.26
N THR A 180 -24.40 18.03 -16.30
CA THR A 180 -24.06 17.04 -15.27
C THR A 180 -25.14 17.05 -14.18
N THR A 181 -26.39 16.86 -14.56
CA THR A 181 -27.53 16.81 -13.62
C THR A 181 -27.47 15.49 -12.86
N GLY A 182 -27.72 15.53 -11.54
CA GLY A 182 -27.68 14.36 -10.66
C GLY A 182 -28.48 13.15 -11.17
N GLN A 183 -29.54 13.38 -11.95
CA GLN A 183 -30.35 12.34 -12.58
C GLN A 183 -29.58 11.48 -13.61
N LEU A 184 -28.67 12.04 -14.42
CA LEU A 184 -27.88 11.25 -15.38
C LEU A 184 -26.85 10.35 -14.67
N ILE A 185 -26.31 10.79 -13.53
CA ILE A 185 -25.40 9.98 -12.69
C ILE A 185 -26.09 8.70 -12.21
N TYR A 186 -27.41 8.74 -11.97
CA TYR A 186 -28.23 7.57 -11.66
C TYR A 186 -28.63 6.75 -12.90
N GLN A 187 -28.73 7.37 -14.08
CA GLN A 187 -29.14 6.68 -15.33
C GLN A 187 -28.05 5.79 -15.93
N TRP A 188 -26.77 6.12 -15.76
CA TRP A 188 -25.67 5.24 -16.17
C TRP A 188 -25.58 4.05 -15.21
N ARG A 189 -26.42 3.04 -15.46
CA ARG A 189 -26.51 1.81 -14.69
C ARG A 189 -25.16 1.11 -14.63
N LEU A 190 -24.86 0.43 -13.52
CA LEU A 190 -23.70 -0.48 -13.38
C LEU A 190 -23.50 -1.40 -14.60
N LYS A 191 -24.61 -1.78 -15.25
CA LYS A 191 -24.63 -2.57 -16.49
C LYS A 191 -23.84 -1.94 -17.65
N HIS A 192 -23.84 -0.61 -17.79
CA HIS A 192 -23.06 0.08 -18.82
C HIS A 192 -21.55 -0.11 -18.57
N PHE A 193 -21.10 0.19 -17.35
CA PHE A 193 -19.69 0.05 -16.98
C PHE A 193 -19.20 -1.40 -17.08
N ARG A 194 -20.05 -2.37 -16.75
CA ARG A 194 -19.76 -3.79 -16.97
C ARG A 194 -19.68 -4.15 -18.44
N ARG A 195 -20.52 -3.56 -19.30
CA ARG A 195 -20.51 -3.80 -20.75
C ARG A 195 -19.23 -3.30 -21.41
N ILE A 196 -18.71 -2.16 -20.98
CA ILE A 196 -17.40 -1.65 -21.44
C ILE A 196 -16.20 -2.37 -20.79
N GLY A 197 -16.45 -3.38 -19.95
CA GLY A 197 -15.40 -4.20 -19.33
C GLY A 197 -14.70 -3.58 -18.13
N LEU A 198 -15.25 -2.54 -17.50
CA LEU A 198 -14.67 -1.96 -16.29
C LEU A 198 -14.79 -2.95 -15.11
N LEU A 199 -13.66 -3.30 -14.51
CA LEU A 199 -13.60 -4.16 -13.33
C LEU A 199 -14.06 -3.41 -12.08
N SER A 200 -14.77 -4.10 -11.18
CA SER A 200 -15.12 -3.59 -9.85
C SER A 200 -14.18 -4.21 -8.83
N LEU A 201 -13.55 -3.41 -7.97
CA LEU A 201 -12.75 -3.94 -6.86
C LEU A 201 -13.59 -4.82 -5.92
N TYR A 202 -14.88 -4.51 -5.77
CA TYR A 202 -15.80 -5.31 -4.99
C TYR A 202 -15.92 -6.76 -5.49
N ASP A 203 -15.80 -7.00 -6.80
CA ASP A 203 -15.95 -8.33 -7.39
C ASP A 203 -14.75 -9.25 -7.08
N PHE A 204 -13.63 -8.69 -6.59
CA PHE A 204 -12.43 -9.45 -6.19
C PHE A 204 -12.47 -9.95 -4.73
N TYR A 205 -13.44 -9.51 -3.94
CA TYR A 205 -13.59 -10.05 -2.58
C TYR A 205 -14.20 -11.45 -2.63
N PRO A 206 -13.62 -12.44 -1.91
CA PRO A 206 -14.29 -13.73 -1.74
C PRO A 206 -15.67 -13.49 -1.11
N GLN A 207 -16.72 -13.98 -1.77
CA GLN A 207 -18.05 -13.98 -1.19
C GLN A 207 -18.01 -14.89 0.04
N PRO A 208 -18.57 -14.48 1.19
CA PRO A 208 -18.78 -15.43 2.28
C PRO A 208 -19.63 -16.58 1.75
N ALA A 209 -19.19 -17.81 2.00
CA ALA A 209 -19.92 -19.03 1.68
C ALA A 209 -21.30 -19.04 2.37
#